data_AF-A0A1S3HBP0-F1
#
_entry.id   AF-A0A1S3HBP0-F1
#
_cell.length_a   1.000
_cell.length_b   1.000
_cell.length_c   1.000
_cell.angle_alpha   90.00
_cell.angle_beta   90.00
_cell.angle_gamma   90.00
#
_symmetry.space_group_name_H-M   'P 1'
#
loop_
_entity.id
_entity.type
_entity.pdbx_description
1 polymer ?
#
loop_
_entity_poly.entity_id
_entity_poly.type
_entity_poly.pdbx_seq_one_letter_code
_entity_poly.pdbx_strand_id
1 'polypeptide(L)'
;MSLAPRNPTRDSTNRSKRRRRREREQTFDSINSHTESGVDVEYEGLARRVNDIPVGDLRNSPKFNVDDVPRFLPVGCLNFLKRKGILLGEGTFGKVYFAKEKQSDLPVAVKVFKDQTDFDLAVREARITAALSESGIGPKFIGLVDLSSVKFLKKGIKKKKYHALGMVTQFIGDPVNRKTITLSDALTTLPKQVQDISLVIDWLRLFVKLAMKLAKLHNLGFVFNDLHDDNVILSEPIDDNTDVFIIDYGKVTVSGSSFGFSYYVDPSERKKHVLRYPQHPPEYFEGKPSTASSDVYSFGALLKAADMPKWLNITDLVDDCLAVQRSERPTMDEVEKKLRQCLKTLPMLFKRR
;
A
#
# COMPACT_ATOMS: atom_id res chain seq x y z
N MET A 1 46.84 12.70 23.19
CA MET A 1 46.38 12.12 21.91
C MET A 1 45.04 11.44 22.15
N SER A 2 43.94 12.12 21.84
CA SER A 2 42.58 11.54 21.92
C SER A 2 42.06 11.42 20.49
N LEU A 3 41.91 10.19 20.01
CA LEU A 3 41.35 9.90 18.69
C LEU A 3 39.83 10.08 18.76
N ALA A 4 39.33 11.09 18.05
CA ALA A 4 37.90 11.27 17.84
C ALA A 4 37.32 10.04 17.11
N PRO A 5 36.11 9.59 17.46
CA PRO A 5 35.49 8.43 16.81
C PRO A 5 35.21 8.75 15.34
N ARG A 6 35.69 7.88 14.44
CA ARG A 6 35.41 7.96 13.00
C ARG A 6 33.91 7.74 12.79
N ASN A 7 33.20 8.77 12.32
CA ASN A 7 31.83 8.63 11.85
C ASN A 7 31.79 7.59 10.70
N PRO A 8 30.85 6.65 10.71
CA PRO A 8 30.72 5.67 9.63
C PRO A 8 30.43 6.38 8.31
N THR A 9 31.17 6.01 7.26
CA THR A 9 30.97 6.57 5.92
C THR A 9 29.61 6.16 5.37
N ARG A 10 28.99 7.01 4.54
CA ARG A 10 27.66 6.77 3.91
C ARG A 10 27.54 5.41 3.20
N ASP A 11 28.66 4.88 2.71
CA ASP A 11 28.72 3.57 2.06
C ASP A 11 28.66 2.38 3.06
N SER A 12 29.22 2.56 4.27
CA SER A 12 29.15 1.55 5.34
C SER A 12 27.76 1.42 5.95
N THR A 13 27.03 2.54 6.08
CA THR A 13 25.61 2.55 6.49
C THR A 13 24.71 1.93 5.43
N ASN A 14 24.93 2.23 4.14
CA ASN A 14 24.16 1.63 3.04
C ASN A 14 24.35 0.11 2.93
N ARG A 15 25.57 -0.42 3.14
CA ARG A 15 25.81 -1.87 3.20
C ARG A 15 25.09 -2.55 4.37
N SER A 16 25.10 -1.93 5.55
CA SER A 16 24.39 -2.42 6.74
C SER A 16 22.87 -2.47 6.53
N LYS A 17 22.30 -1.42 5.93
CA LYS A 17 20.86 -1.36 5.59
C LYS A 17 20.45 -2.44 4.57
N ARG A 18 21.22 -2.62 3.49
CA ARG A 18 20.96 -3.68 2.47
C ARG A 18 21.03 -5.09 3.05
N ARG A 19 21.95 -5.34 3.98
CA ARG A 19 22.07 -6.63 4.68
C ARG A 19 20.83 -6.91 5.53
N ARG A 20 20.36 -5.92 6.31
CA ARG A 20 19.12 -6.05 7.10
C ARG A 20 17.89 -6.33 6.25
N ARG A 21 17.81 -5.78 5.04
CA ARG A 21 16.71 -6.07 4.09
C ARG A 21 16.72 -7.53 3.65
N ARG A 22 17.88 -8.07 3.26
CA ARG A 22 18.03 -9.48 2.86
C ARG A 22 17.75 -10.45 4.01
N GLU A 23 18.22 -10.11 5.22
CA GLU A 23 17.95 -10.91 6.42
C GLU A 23 16.44 -10.97 6.72
N ARG A 24 15.72 -9.84 6.59
CA ARG A 24 14.25 -9.81 6.69
C ARG A 24 13.59 -10.69 5.64
N GLU A 25 13.97 -10.56 4.37
CA GLU A 25 13.41 -11.34 3.25
C GLU A 25 13.55 -12.86 3.48
N GLN A 26 14.74 -13.33 3.93
CA GLN A 26 14.98 -14.74 4.27
C GLN A 26 14.17 -15.22 5.47
N THR A 27 13.92 -14.37 6.48
CA THR A 27 13.07 -14.74 7.63
C THR A 27 11.60 -14.93 7.21
N PHE A 28 11.09 -14.13 6.27
CA PHE A 28 9.71 -14.30 5.77
C PHE A 28 9.52 -15.66 5.08
N ASP A 29 10.50 -16.12 4.30
CA ASP A 29 10.41 -17.40 3.61
C ASP A 29 10.43 -18.59 4.59
N SER A 30 11.07 -18.44 5.76
CA SER A 30 11.05 -19.46 6.81
C SER A 30 9.68 -19.64 7.48
N ILE A 31 8.86 -18.58 7.57
CA ILE A 31 7.48 -18.70 8.09
C ILE A 31 6.60 -19.49 7.13
N ASN A 32 6.89 -19.45 5.82
CA ASN A 32 6.15 -20.20 4.82
C ASN A 32 6.40 -21.71 4.93
N SER A 33 7.60 -22.14 5.31
CA SER A 33 7.93 -23.57 5.44
C SER A 33 7.50 -24.23 6.76
N HIS A 34 7.22 -23.45 7.82
CA HIS A 34 7.01 -23.98 9.17
C HIS A 34 5.54 -24.26 9.56
N THR A 35 4.56 -24.08 8.66
CA THR A 35 3.14 -24.32 8.99
C THR A 35 2.40 -25.26 8.03
N GLU A 36 3.11 -26.04 7.23
CA GLU A 36 2.46 -27.09 6.41
C GLU A 36 1.99 -28.29 7.26
N SER A 37 2.32 -28.33 8.56
CA SER A 37 1.89 -29.36 9.49
C SER A 37 0.80 -28.85 10.44
N GLY A 38 -0.48 -28.96 10.04
CA GLY A 38 -1.61 -28.82 10.96
C GLY A 38 -2.71 -27.90 10.45
N VAL A 39 -3.53 -28.39 9.50
CA VAL A 39 -4.86 -27.85 9.30
C VAL A 39 -5.72 -28.34 10.47
N ASP A 40 -5.77 -27.57 11.55
CA ASP A 40 -6.67 -27.84 12.67
C ASP A 40 -8.12 -27.80 12.16
N VAL A 41 -8.87 -28.86 12.46
CA VAL A 41 -10.29 -29.11 12.11
C VAL A 41 -11.22 -27.95 12.53
N GLU A 42 -10.76 -27.05 13.40
CA GLU A 42 -11.49 -25.88 13.90
C GLU A 42 -11.68 -24.76 12.84
N TYR A 43 -10.89 -24.74 11.75
CA TYR A 43 -10.91 -23.66 10.75
C TYR A 43 -11.77 -23.93 9.50
N GLU A 44 -12.31 -25.14 9.35
CA GLU A 44 -12.99 -25.55 8.11
C GLU A 44 -14.21 -24.70 7.76
N GLY A 45 -14.98 -24.25 8.76
CA GLY A 45 -16.21 -23.49 8.51
C GLY A 45 -15.94 -22.07 7.97
N LEU A 46 -14.93 -21.38 8.50
CA LEU A 46 -14.53 -20.06 8.01
C LEU A 46 -13.78 -20.16 6.69
N ALA A 47 -12.92 -21.17 6.52
CA ALA A 47 -12.24 -21.46 5.27
C ALA A 47 -13.26 -21.75 4.15
N ARG A 48 -14.28 -22.59 4.39
CA ARG A 48 -15.38 -22.83 3.46
C ARG A 48 -16.09 -21.53 3.07
N ARG A 49 -16.49 -20.69 4.04
CA ARG A 49 -17.12 -19.39 3.76
C ARG A 49 -16.25 -18.46 2.91
N VAL A 50 -14.93 -18.44 3.13
CA VAL A 50 -13.99 -17.69 2.29
C VAL A 50 -13.96 -18.25 0.86
N ASN A 51 -14.00 -19.58 0.74
CA ASN A 51 -13.94 -20.28 -0.55
C ASN A 51 -15.20 -20.11 -1.39
N ASP A 52 -16.36 -20.06 -0.74
CA ASP A 52 -17.66 -19.95 -1.38
C ASP A 52 -17.91 -18.57 -2.02
N ILE A 53 -17.14 -17.54 -1.64
CA ILE A 53 -17.27 -16.20 -2.21
C ILE A 53 -16.70 -16.20 -3.63
N PRO A 54 -17.55 -16.02 -4.66
CA PRO A 54 -17.10 -16.06 -6.04
C PRO A 54 -16.25 -14.83 -6.34
N VAL A 55 -15.02 -15.07 -6.79
CA VAL A 55 -14.15 -14.02 -7.36
C VAL A 55 -14.29 -13.99 -8.87
N GLY A 56 -15.55 -14.03 -9.34
CA GLY A 56 -15.93 -14.20 -10.75
C GLY A 56 -15.25 -13.22 -11.71
N ASP A 57 -14.96 -11.99 -11.25
CA ASP A 57 -14.21 -11.00 -12.02
C ASP A 57 -12.70 -11.28 -12.09
N LEU A 58 -12.13 -11.98 -11.10
CA LEU A 58 -10.70 -12.30 -11.02
C LEU A 58 -10.35 -13.56 -11.84
N ARG A 59 -11.29 -14.52 -11.99
CA ARG A 59 -11.08 -15.80 -12.70
C ARG A 59 -10.94 -15.65 -14.22
N ASN A 60 -11.39 -14.52 -14.78
CA ASN A 60 -11.29 -14.23 -16.21
C ASN A 60 -10.01 -13.47 -16.59
N SER A 61 -9.12 -13.16 -15.64
CA SER A 61 -7.80 -12.61 -15.96
C SER A 61 -6.84 -13.75 -16.32
N PRO A 62 -6.37 -13.87 -17.58
CA PRO A 62 -5.47 -14.95 -17.99
C PRO A 62 -4.10 -14.94 -17.28
N LYS A 63 -3.83 -13.94 -16.43
CA LYS A 63 -2.57 -13.75 -15.70
C LYS A 63 -2.72 -13.92 -14.17
N PHE A 64 -3.89 -14.29 -13.66
CA PHE A 64 -4.17 -14.24 -12.23
C PHE A 64 -4.61 -15.60 -11.70
N ASN A 65 -3.65 -16.34 -11.14
CA ASN A 65 -3.93 -17.57 -10.39
C ASN A 65 -3.81 -17.23 -8.90
N VAL A 66 -4.95 -17.02 -8.25
CA VAL A 66 -4.99 -16.92 -6.78
C VAL A 66 -5.18 -18.34 -6.27
N ASP A 67 -4.37 -18.77 -5.31
CA ASP A 67 -4.72 -19.97 -4.56
C ASP A 67 -6.16 -19.84 -4.04
N ASP A 68 -6.96 -20.89 -4.21
CA ASP A 68 -8.38 -20.83 -3.85
C ASP A 68 -8.58 -20.45 -2.37
N VAL A 69 -7.56 -20.64 -1.52
CA VAL A 69 -7.60 -20.35 -0.08
C VAL A 69 -6.38 -19.55 0.38
N PRO A 70 -6.53 -18.29 0.82
CA PRO A 70 -5.49 -17.63 1.58
C PRO A 70 -5.23 -18.38 2.89
N ARG A 71 -3.96 -18.67 3.20
CA ARG A 71 -3.51 -19.39 4.40
C ARG A 71 -4.15 -18.85 5.69
N PHE A 72 -4.67 -19.72 6.55
CA PHE A 72 -5.12 -19.35 7.90
C PHE A 72 -4.01 -19.58 8.93
N LEU A 73 -3.84 -18.61 9.83
CA LEU A 73 -2.89 -18.62 10.92
C LEU A 73 -3.63 -18.91 12.24
N PRO A 74 -3.08 -19.78 13.10
CA PRO A 74 -3.59 -19.94 14.45
C PRO A 74 -3.50 -18.60 15.18
N VAL A 75 -4.60 -18.14 15.78
CA VAL A 75 -4.63 -16.86 16.54
C VAL A 75 -3.54 -16.81 17.62
N GLY A 76 -3.21 -17.99 18.17
CA GLY A 76 -2.15 -18.20 19.13
C GLY A 76 -0.74 -17.88 18.63
N CYS A 77 -0.48 -17.79 17.33
CA CYS A 77 0.84 -17.43 16.80
C CYS A 77 1.16 -15.94 16.94
N LEU A 78 0.17 -15.08 17.20
CA LEU A 78 0.36 -13.63 17.29
C LEU A 78 0.41 -13.15 18.75
N ASN A 79 1.35 -12.27 19.06
CA ASN A 79 1.37 -11.57 20.36
C ASN A 79 0.24 -10.52 20.51
N PHE A 80 -0.51 -10.28 19.43
CA PHE A 80 -1.68 -9.42 19.30
C PHE A 80 -2.72 -9.61 20.41
N LEU A 81 -2.90 -10.84 20.91
CA LEU A 81 -3.96 -11.20 21.86
C LEU A 81 -3.71 -10.78 23.30
N LYS A 82 -2.45 -10.63 23.72
CA LYS A 82 -2.11 -10.49 25.15
C LYS A 82 -2.17 -9.05 25.65
N ARG A 83 -1.95 -8.08 24.77
CA ARG A 83 -1.93 -6.63 25.08
C ARG A 83 -2.56 -5.97 23.87
N LYS A 84 -3.75 -5.35 24.02
CA LYS A 84 -4.45 -4.54 22.99
C LYS A 84 -3.40 -3.99 22.01
N GLY A 85 -3.34 -4.54 20.80
CA GLY A 85 -2.27 -4.25 19.84
C GLY A 85 -2.11 -2.74 19.63
N ILE A 86 -0.93 -2.30 19.19
CA ILE A 86 -0.70 -0.87 18.97
C ILE A 86 -1.41 -0.50 17.68
N LEU A 87 -2.36 0.43 17.77
CA LEU A 87 -3.09 0.93 16.62
C LEU A 87 -2.10 1.67 15.71
N LEU A 88 -1.96 1.18 14.48
CA LEU A 88 -1.18 1.81 13.43
C LEU A 88 -2.03 2.79 12.62
N GLY A 89 -3.32 2.46 12.42
CA GLY A 89 -4.24 3.30 11.68
C GLY A 89 -5.67 2.77 11.76
N GLU A 90 -6.63 3.62 11.42
CA GLU A 90 -8.04 3.28 11.32
C GLU A 90 -8.61 3.86 10.02
N GLY A 91 -9.24 3.00 9.22
CA GLY A 91 -9.94 3.38 8.02
C GLY A 91 -11.44 3.08 8.13
N THR A 92 -12.15 3.28 7.02
CA THR A 92 -13.59 3.00 6.90
C THR A 92 -13.91 1.54 7.21
N PHE A 93 -13.11 0.61 6.69
CA PHE A 93 -13.38 -0.83 6.74
C PHE A 93 -12.76 -1.56 7.94
N GLY A 94 -11.83 -0.93 8.66
CA GLY A 94 -11.09 -1.65 9.67
C GLY A 94 -10.10 -0.83 10.47
N LYS A 95 -9.44 -1.51 11.40
CA LYS A 95 -8.32 -0.98 12.19
C LYS A 95 -7.10 -1.84 11.95
N VAL A 96 -5.96 -1.22 11.79
CA VAL A 96 -4.69 -1.92 11.58
C VAL A 96 -3.86 -1.84 12.84
N TYR A 97 -3.32 -2.96 13.28
CA TYR A 97 -2.54 -3.06 14.50
C TYR A 97 -1.15 -3.63 14.25
N PHE A 98 -0.15 -3.12 14.95
CA PHE A 98 1.15 -3.75 15.06
C PHE A 98 1.06 -4.97 15.96
N ALA A 99 1.63 -6.07 15.50
CA ALA A 99 1.86 -7.28 16.29
C ALA A 99 3.21 -7.89 15.92
N LYS A 100 3.57 -8.99 16.59
CA LYS A 100 4.64 -9.87 16.17
C LYS A 100 4.17 -11.31 16.16
N GLU A 101 4.70 -12.07 15.21
CA GLU A 101 4.64 -13.52 15.24
C GLU A 101 5.52 -14.03 16.39
N LYS A 102 5.01 -14.96 17.19
CA LYS A 102 5.61 -15.34 18.48
C LYS A 102 6.88 -16.16 18.34
N GLN A 103 7.00 -17.01 17.33
CA GLN A 103 8.14 -17.91 17.18
C GLN A 103 9.36 -17.17 16.62
N SER A 104 9.16 -16.35 15.60
CA SER A 104 10.20 -15.61 14.85
C SER A 104 10.44 -14.19 15.39
N ASP A 105 9.57 -13.68 16.26
CA ASP A 105 9.54 -12.27 16.69
C ASP A 105 9.39 -11.28 15.51
N LEU A 106 8.93 -11.76 14.34
CA LEU A 106 8.81 -10.96 13.13
C LEU A 106 7.66 -9.95 13.29
N PRO A 107 7.88 -8.65 12.99
CA PRO A 107 6.85 -7.64 13.06
C PRO A 107 5.84 -7.81 11.93
N VAL A 108 4.55 -7.77 12.28
CA VAL A 108 3.41 -7.93 11.36
C VAL A 108 2.37 -6.85 11.59
N ALA A 109 1.59 -6.56 10.55
CA ALA A 109 0.41 -5.71 10.63
C ALA A 109 -0.83 -6.59 10.56
N VAL A 110 -1.80 -6.35 11.45
CA VAL A 110 -3.07 -7.08 11.53
C VAL A 110 -4.21 -6.11 11.26
N LYS A 111 -4.85 -6.22 10.08
CA LYS A 111 -6.08 -5.49 9.74
C LYS A 111 -7.26 -6.26 10.30
N VAL A 112 -8.00 -5.64 11.22
CA VAL A 112 -9.24 -6.14 11.82
C VAL A 112 -10.40 -5.44 11.15
N PHE A 113 -11.25 -6.19 10.45
CA PHE A 113 -12.38 -5.63 9.71
C PHE A 113 -13.55 -5.28 10.65
N LYS A 114 -14.20 -4.13 10.41
CA LYS A 114 -15.41 -3.68 11.13
C LYS A 114 -16.63 -4.45 10.63
N ASP A 115 -17.61 -4.75 11.48
CA ASP A 115 -18.83 -5.51 11.12
C ASP A 115 -19.70 -4.84 10.04
N GLN A 116 -19.55 -3.52 9.86
CA GLN A 116 -20.22 -2.78 8.80
C GLN A 116 -19.60 -3.00 7.42
N THR A 117 -18.38 -3.51 7.37
CA THR A 117 -17.75 -3.94 6.12
C THR A 117 -18.49 -5.18 5.66
N ASP A 118 -18.72 -5.35 4.36
CA ASP A 118 -19.23 -6.64 3.90
C ASP A 118 -18.16 -7.73 4.12
N PHE A 119 -18.56 -8.91 4.58
CA PHE A 119 -17.64 -10.04 4.73
C PHE A 119 -17.00 -10.38 3.38
N ASP A 120 -17.77 -10.27 2.29
CA ASP A 120 -17.30 -10.57 0.94
C ASP A 120 -16.25 -9.56 0.47
N LEU A 121 -16.39 -8.28 0.87
CA LEU A 121 -15.40 -7.24 0.59
C LEU A 121 -14.09 -7.48 1.36
N ALA A 122 -14.18 -7.90 2.63
CA ALA A 122 -13.01 -8.23 3.44
C ALA A 122 -12.23 -9.42 2.85
N VAL A 123 -12.94 -10.46 2.41
CA VAL A 123 -12.34 -11.63 1.75
C VAL A 123 -11.74 -11.26 0.40
N ARG A 124 -12.43 -10.45 -0.39
CA ARG A 124 -11.92 -9.94 -1.68
C ARG A 124 -10.62 -9.17 -1.49
N GLU A 125 -10.55 -8.25 -0.53
CA GLU A 125 -9.32 -7.51 -0.21
C GLU A 125 -8.18 -8.46 0.16
N ALA A 126 -8.44 -9.45 1.01
CA ALA A 126 -7.43 -10.40 1.44
C ALA A 126 -6.90 -11.26 0.28
N ARG A 127 -7.78 -11.72 -0.61
CA ARG A 127 -7.40 -12.50 -1.80
C ARG A 127 -6.57 -11.69 -2.79
N ILE A 128 -6.93 -10.43 -3.05
CA ILE A 128 -6.14 -9.54 -3.91
C ILE A 128 -4.77 -9.28 -3.25
N THR A 129 -4.73 -9.05 -1.94
CA THR A 129 -3.48 -8.87 -1.19
C THR A 129 -2.58 -10.11 -1.29
N ALA A 130 -3.13 -11.30 -1.11
CA ALA A 130 -2.40 -12.56 -1.23
C ALA A 130 -1.81 -12.73 -2.64
N ALA A 131 -2.62 -12.51 -3.68
CA ALA A 131 -2.18 -12.66 -5.06
C ALA A 131 -1.11 -11.64 -5.49
N LEU A 132 -1.14 -10.43 -4.91
CA LEU A 132 -0.13 -9.40 -5.17
C LEU A 132 1.07 -9.48 -4.23
N SER A 133 1.11 -10.43 -3.27
CA SER A 133 2.15 -10.52 -2.23
C SER A 133 3.56 -10.55 -2.82
N GLU A 134 3.78 -11.40 -3.82
CA GLU A 134 5.11 -11.59 -4.41
C GLU A 134 5.44 -10.56 -5.51
N SER A 135 4.52 -9.63 -5.79
CA SER A 135 4.74 -8.58 -6.78
C SER A 135 5.70 -7.48 -6.27
N GLY A 136 5.87 -7.35 -4.95
CA GLY A 136 6.62 -6.24 -4.34
C GLY A 136 5.93 -4.87 -4.46
N ILE A 137 4.67 -4.83 -4.91
CA ILE A 137 3.83 -3.62 -4.97
C ILE A 137 3.41 -3.18 -3.56
N GLY A 138 2.91 -4.14 -2.78
CA GLY A 138 2.50 -3.95 -1.39
C GLY A 138 3.27 -4.84 -0.42
N PRO A 139 2.87 -4.82 0.86
CA PRO A 139 3.46 -5.68 1.88
C PRO A 139 3.19 -7.16 1.59
N LYS A 140 4.14 -8.05 1.97
CA LYS A 140 3.92 -9.49 1.86
C LYS A 140 2.67 -9.93 2.64
N PHE A 141 1.82 -10.75 2.03
CA PHE A 141 0.71 -11.40 2.70
C PHE A 141 1.21 -12.58 3.51
N ILE A 142 0.76 -12.72 4.75
CA ILE A 142 1.17 -13.83 5.64
C ILE A 142 0.02 -14.80 5.83
N GLY A 143 -1.19 -14.29 6.03
CA GLY A 143 -2.36 -15.13 6.19
C GLY A 143 -3.57 -14.39 6.75
N LEU A 144 -4.66 -15.14 6.89
CA LEU A 144 -5.86 -14.78 7.60
C LEU A 144 -5.80 -15.27 9.03
N VAL A 145 -6.55 -14.65 9.93
CA VAL A 145 -6.68 -15.10 11.32
C VAL A 145 -8.15 -15.01 11.74
N ASP A 146 -8.64 -16.05 12.40
CA ASP A 146 -9.96 -16.00 13.04
C ASP A 146 -9.88 -15.23 14.35
N LEU A 147 -10.60 -14.12 14.45
CA LEU A 147 -10.64 -13.24 15.62
C LEU A 147 -11.86 -13.52 16.52
N SER A 148 -12.65 -14.55 16.24
CA SER A 148 -13.85 -14.94 16.98
C SER A 148 -13.60 -15.16 18.47
N SER A 149 -12.40 -15.61 18.86
CA SER A 149 -12.01 -15.92 20.25
C SER A 149 -11.40 -14.74 21.02
N VAL A 150 -11.18 -13.59 20.38
CA VAL A 150 -10.38 -12.48 20.94
C VAL A 150 -11.20 -11.61 21.91
N LYS A 151 -10.96 -11.79 23.21
CA LYS A 151 -11.77 -11.19 24.30
C LYS A 151 -11.80 -9.66 24.33
N PHE A 152 -10.72 -8.96 23.99
CA PHE A 152 -10.71 -7.48 24.04
C PHE A 152 -11.51 -6.84 22.91
N LEU A 153 -11.68 -7.53 21.78
CA LEU A 153 -12.61 -7.12 20.72
C LEU A 153 -14.08 -7.29 21.16
N LYS A 154 -14.33 -8.02 22.26
CA LYS A 154 -15.67 -8.25 22.85
C LYS A 154 -15.99 -7.36 24.06
N LYS A 155 -14.99 -6.82 24.77
CA LYS A 155 -15.21 -6.02 26.00
C LYS A 155 -15.66 -4.59 25.67
N GLY A 156 -16.88 -4.24 26.11
CA GLY A 156 -17.46 -2.88 26.02
C GLY A 156 -18.64 -2.71 25.06
N ILE A 157 -19.31 -3.80 24.66
CA ILE A 157 -20.15 -3.79 23.45
C ILE A 157 -21.61 -4.22 23.71
N LYS A 158 -22.52 -3.26 23.58
CA LYS A 158 -23.83 -3.52 22.94
C LYS A 158 -23.54 -3.72 21.44
N LYS A 159 -23.81 -4.95 20.92
CA LYS A 159 -23.68 -5.44 19.53
C LYS A 159 -22.29 -5.47 18.88
N LYS A 160 -21.87 -6.68 18.46
CA LYS A 160 -20.71 -7.00 17.60
C LYS A 160 -20.39 -5.81 16.66
N LYS A 161 -19.14 -5.30 16.70
CA LYS A 161 -18.64 -4.21 15.83
C LYS A 161 -17.53 -4.62 14.86
N TYR A 162 -17.05 -5.87 14.90
CA TYR A 162 -15.93 -6.35 14.08
C TYR A 162 -16.16 -7.77 13.61
N HIS A 163 -15.78 -8.02 12.36
CA HIS A 163 -15.78 -9.36 11.80
C HIS A 163 -14.83 -10.24 12.59
N ALA A 164 -15.17 -11.52 12.62
CA ALA A 164 -14.28 -12.55 13.12
C ALA A 164 -13.09 -12.82 12.17
N LEU A 165 -12.84 -12.00 11.16
CA LEU A 165 -11.72 -12.17 10.23
C LEU A 165 -10.70 -11.05 10.43
N GLY A 166 -9.43 -11.42 10.48
CA GLY A 166 -8.30 -10.51 10.38
C GLY A 166 -7.38 -10.89 9.22
N MET A 167 -6.76 -9.88 8.61
CA MET A 167 -5.72 -10.07 7.60
C MET A 167 -4.36 -9.70 8.18
N VAL A 168 -3.37 -10.57 7.98
CA VAL A 168 -2.01 -10.42 8.49
C VAL A 168 -1.04 -10.21 7.34
N THR A 169 -0.30 -9.11 7.39
CA THR A 169 0.71 -8.75 6.41
C THR A 169 2.04 -8.40 7.07
N GLN A 170 3.10 -8.33 6.27
CA GLN A 170 4.38 -7.74 6.67
C GLN A 170 4.15 -6.33 7.24
N PHE A 171 4.76 -6.05 8.39
CA PHE A 171 4.83 -4.69 8.88
C PHE A 171 5.85 -3.87 8.08
N ILE A 172 5.43 -2.70 7.59
CA ILE A 172 6.28 -1.71 6.94
C ILE A 172 6.37 -0.48 7.85
N GLY A 173 7.59 -0.03 8.13
CA GLY A 173 7.87 1.10 9.00
C GLY A 173 8.97 0.82 10.02
N ASP A 174 8.93 1.52 11.15
CA ASP A 174 9.90 1.39 12.25
C ASP A 174 9.39 0.36 13.28
N PRO A 175 9.97 -0.85 13.34
CA PRO A 175 9.52 -1.89 14.27
C PRO A 175 9.96 -1.63 15.72
N VAL A 176 10.97 -0.77 15.94
CA VAL A 176 11.44 -0.41 17.29
C VAL A 176 10.43 0.53 17.93
N ASN A 177 10.07 1.59 17.21
CA ASN A 177 9.09 2.56 17.68
C ASN A 177 7.64 2.13 17.41
N ARG A 178 7.44 1.07 16.60
CA ARG A 178 6.15 0.47 16.24
C ARG A 178 5.25 1.48 15.53
N LYS A 179 5.85 2.20 14.58
CA LYS A 179 5.21 3.26 13.79
C LYS A 179 5.35 2.98 12.30
N THR A 180 4.26 3.17 11.57
CA THR A 180 4.32 3.30 10.11
C THR A 180 4.63 4.75 9.74
N ILE A 181 5.05 4.97 8.50
CA ILE A 181 5.21 6.31 7.91
C ILE A 181 4.42 6.30 6.62
N THR A 182 3.32 7.03 6.55
CA THR A 182 2.59 7.22 5.28
C THR A 182 3.26 8.30 4.44
N LEU A 183 2.93 8.36 3.14
CA LEU A 183 3.32 9.48 2.32
C LEU A 183 2.69 10.77 2.88
N SER A 184 1.47 10.71 3.42
CA SER A 184 0.84 11.87 4.07
C SER A 184 1.70 12.42 5.22
N ASP A 185 2.17 11.54 6.12
CA ASP A 185 3.09 11.90 7.20
C ASP A 185 4.34 12.61 6.64
N ALA A 186 4.94 12.05 5.58
CA ALA A 186 6.14 12.63 4.96
C ALA A 186 5.87 14.00 4.32
N LEU A 187 4.72 14.18 3.66
CA LEU A 187 4.31 15.44 3.05
C LEU A 187 4.19 16.57 4.09
N THR A 188 3.75 16.27 5.33
CA THR A 188 3.69 17.28 6.40
C THR A 188 5.05 17.86 6.79
N THR A 189 6.13 17.15 6.45
CA THR A 189 7.51 17.54 6.77
C THR A 189 8.25 18.20 5.61
N LEU A 190 7.58 18.40 4.46
CA LEU A 190 8.17 19.03 3.29
C LEU A 190 8.64 20.47 3.60
N PRO A 191 9.88 20.83 3.26
CA PRO A 191 10.35 22.19 3.43
C PRO A 191 9.66 23.13 2.43
N LYS A 192 9.33 24.35 2.87
CA LYS A 192 8.73 25.39 2.00
C LYS A 192 9.66 25.86 0.88
N GLN A 193 10.97 25.72 1.07
CA GLN A 193 12.00 26.07 0.10
C GLN A 193 13.03 24.95 0.09
N VAL A 194 13.33 24.42 -1.10
CA VAL A 194 14.37 23.40 -1.23
C VAL A 194 15.68 24.06 -1.58
N GLN A 195 16.63 23.96 -0.65
CA GLN A 195 18.01 24.38 -0.86
C GLN A 195 18.94 23.18 -1.09
N ASP A 196 18.50 21.96 -0.71
CA ASP A 196 19.27 20.73 -0.86
C ASP A 196 18.74 19.90 -2.04
N ILE A 197 19.55 19.80 -3.09
CA ILE A 197 19.28 18.96 -4.25
C ILE A 197 19.12 17.47 -3.88
N SER A 198 19.80 17.00 -2.84
CA SER A 198 19.74 15.61 -2.40
C SER A 198 18.31 15.23 -2.00
N LEU A 199 17.62 16.14 -1.32
CA LEU A 199 16.21 15.96 -0.97
C LEU A 199 15.33 15.85 -2.21
N VAL A 200 15.51 16.72 -3.21
CA VAL A 200 14.76 16.65 -4.48
C VAL A 200 14.98 15.31 -5.17
N ILE A 201 16.23 14.84 -5.19
CA ILE A 201 16.61 13.56 -5.78
C ILE A 201 15.93 12.40 -5.04
N ASP A 202 15.90 12.42 -3.71
CA ASP A 202 15.32 11.33 -2.91
C ASP A 202 13.80 11.27 -3.05
N TRP A 203 13.11 12.42 -3.09
CA TRP A 203 11.68 12.48 -3.44
C TRP A 203 11.40 12.02 -4.88
N LEU A 204 12.22 12.42 -5.86
CA LEU A 204 12.07 11.94 -7.23
C LEU A 204 12.28 10.43 -7.33
N ARG A 205 13.28 9.87 -6.62
CA ARG A 205 13.47 8.41 -6.55
C ARG A 205 12.27 7.70 -5.96
N LEU A 206 11.67 8.27 -4.92
CA LEU A 206 10.46 7.76 -4.29
C LEU A 206 9.30 7.70 -5.28
N PHE A 207 9.04 8.80 -5.99
CA PHE A 207 7.98 8.84 -7.01
C PHE A 207 8.24 7.94 -8.22
N VAL A 208 9.51 7.78 -8.63
CA VAL A 208 9.89 6.77 -9.65
C VAL A 208 9.52 5.36 -9.16
N LYS A 209 9.85 4.99 -7.91
CA LYS A 209 9.49 3.69 -7.35
C LYS A 209 7.97 3.50 -7.27
N LEU A 210 7.23 4.55 -6.90
CA LEU A 210 5.76 4.49 -6.86
C LEU A 210 5.16 4.30 -8.25
N ALA A 211 5.64 5.07 -9.24
CA ALA A 211 5.22 4.95 -10.64
C ALA A 211 5.49 3.54 -11.19
N MET A 212 6.68 2.97 -10.90
CA MET A 212 7.01 1.59 -11.28
C MET A 212 6.02 0.57 -10.70
N LYS A 213 5.67 0.70 -9.41
CA LYS A 213 4.78 -0.26 -8.74
C LYS A 213 3.36 -0.16 -9.29
N LEU A 214 2.90 1.05 -9.60
CA LEU A 214 1.60 1.27 -10.22
C LEU A 214 1.55 0.80 -11.68
N ALA A 215 2.60 1.05 -12.47
CA ALA A 215 2.74 0.49 -13.81
C ALA A 215 2.75 -1.05 -13.78
N LYS A 216 3.46 -1.65 -12.81
CA LYS A 216 3.44 -3.10 -12.60
C LYS A 216 2.03 -3.61 -12.28
N LEU A 217 1.27 -2.91 -11.42
CA LEU A 217 -0.11 -3.25 -11.12
C LEU A 217 -0.99 -3.24 -12.38
N HIS A 218 -0.87 -2.18 -13.21
CA HIS A 218 -1.60 -2.05 -14.47
C HIS A 218 -1.25 -3.15 -15.46
N ASN A 219 0.04 -3.51 -15.56
CA ASN A 219 0.53 -4.58 -16.43
C ASN A 219 0.10 -5.99 -15.98
N LEU A 220 -0.24 -6.16 -14.70
CA LEU A 220 -0.91 -7.34 -14.15
C LEU A 220 -2.43 -7.35 -14.42
N GLY A 221 -2.97 -6.29 -15.01
CA GLY A 221 -4.39 -6.17 -15.35
C GLY A 221 -5.25 -5.63 -14.22
N PHE A 222 -4.68 -4.92 -13.24
CA PHE A 222 -5.41 -4.33 -12.12
C PHE A 222 -5.48 -2.81 -12.24
N VAL A 223 -6.54 -2.25 -11.64
CA VAL A 223 -6.72 -0.81 -11.39
C VAL A 223 -6.88 -0.62 -9.89
N PHE A 224 -6.16 0.33 -9.30
CA PHE A 224 -6.08 0.51 -7.86
C PHE A 224 -7.29 1.26 -7.28
N ASN A 225 -7.75 2.31 -7.98
CA ASN A 225 -8.97 3.10 -7.71
C ASN A 225 -8.96 3.99 -6.46
N ASP A 226 -7.97 3.85 -5.57
CA ASP A 226 -7.92 4.62 -4.30
C ASP A 226 -6.54 5.19 -4.00
N LEU A 227 -5.80 5.58 -5.03
CA LEU A 227 -4.44 6.09 -4.85
C LEU A 227 -4.48 7.46 -4.17
N HIS A 228 -3.96 7.53 -2.95
CA HIS A 228 -3.72 8.76 -2.22
C HIS A 228 -2.58 8.55 -1.22
N ASP A 229 -2.17 9.63 -0.57
CA ASP A 229 -0.99 9.71 0.28
C ASP A 229 -1.10 8.85 1.55
N ASP A 230 -2.30 8.67 2.12
CA ASP A 230 -2.50 7.71 3.22
C ASP A 230 -2.37 6.23 2.79
N ASN A 231 -2.58 5.91 1.50
CA ASN A 231 -2.49 4.54 0.98
C ASN A 231 -1.09 4.19 0.43
N VAL A 232 -0.11 5.07 0.64
CA VAL A 232 1.30 4.83 0.32
C VAL A 232 2.10 4.84 1.61
N ILE A 233 2.77 3.73 1.92
CA ILE A 233 3.63 3.60 3.11
C ILE A 233 5.10 3.54 2.71
N LEU A 234 5.96 4.13 3.53
CA LEU A 234 7.41 4.16 3.35
C LEU A 234 8.09 3.14 4.26
N SER A 235 9.13 2.46 3.76
CA SER A 235 9.92 1.52 4.58
C SER A 235 10.68 2.21 5.71
N GLU A 236 11.07 3.46 5.49
CA GLU A 236 11.88 4.31 6.37
C GLU A 236 11.67 5.77 5.97
N PRO A 237 12.13 6.76 6.77
CA PRO A 237 12.16 8.16 6.34
C PRO A 237 12.86 8.32 4.99
N ILE A 238 12.46 9.34 4.20
CA ILE A 238 12.88 9.51 2.81
C ILE A 238 14.40 9.72 2.71
N ASP A 239 15.06 8.77 2.05
CA ASP A 239 16.46 8.77 1.65
C ASP A 239 16.67 7.92 0.37
N ASP A 240 17.92 7.63 0.02
CA ASP A 240 18.29 6.86 -1.16
C ASP A 240 17.85 5.38 -1.12
N ASN A 241 17.60 4.83 0.07
CA ASN A 241 17.23 3.44 0.30
C ASN A 241 15.73 3.23 0.49
N THR A 242 14.97 4.27 0.84
CA THR A 242 13.52 4.20 1.08
C THR A 242 12.76 3.50 -0.04
N ASP A 243 12.01 2.47 0.31
CA ASP A 243 11.06 1.80 -0.57
C ASP A 243 9.63 2.27 -0.26
N VAL A 244 8.72 2.13 -1.22
CA VAL A 244 7.33 2.59 -1.13
C VAL A 244 6.38 1.42 -1.32
N PHE A 245 5.30 1.34 -0.56
CA PHE A 245 4.35 0.23 -0.63
C PHE A 245 2.94 0.77 -0.77
N ILE A 246 2.19 0.25 -1.74
CA ILE A 246 0.78 0.56 -1.90
C ILE A 246 -0.01 -0.40 -1.01
N ILE A 247 -0.92 0.13 -0.20
CA ILE A 247 -1.75 -0.64 0.74
C ILE A 247 -3.25 -0.38 0.51
N ASP A 248 -4.10 -1.16 1.18
CA ASP A 248 -5.56 -1.10 1.09
C ASP A 248 -6.10 -1.42 -0.31
N TYR A 249 -6.14 -2.73 -0.61
CA TYR A 249 -6.63 -3.23 -1.90
C TYR A 249 -8.16 -3.37 -1.96
N GLY A 250 -8.90 -2.79 -1.02
CA GLY A 250 -10.35 -2.95 -0.91
C GLY A 250 -11.14 -2.47 -2.13
N LYS A 251 -10.60 -1.50 -2.89
CA LYS A 251 -11.22 -0.97 -4.11
C LYS A 251 -10.59 -1.46 -5.41
N VAL A 252 -9.61 -2.37 -5.35
CA VAL A 252 -8.93 -2.88 -6.55
C VAL A 252 -9.91 -3.65 -7.43
N THR A 253 -9.84 -3.38 -8.73
CA THR A 253 -10.63 -4.06 -9.76
C THR A 253 -9.76 -4.58 -10.89
N VAL A 254 -10.25 -5.58 -11.63
CA VAL A 254 -9.62 -6.01 -12.89
C VAL A 254 -9.92 -4.97 -13.96
N SER A 255 -8.89 -4.63 -14.73
CA SER A 255 -9.00 -3.73 -15.86
C SER A 255 -10.00 -4.26 -16.89
N GLY A 256 -10.90 -3.40 -17.35
CA GLY A 256 -11.96 -3.78 -18.30
C GLY A 256 -13.12 -4.57 -17.69
N SER A 257 -13.15 -4.82 -16.37
CA SER A 257 -14.32 -5.42 -15.73
C SER A 257 -15.54 -4.49 -15.82
N SER A 258 -16.71 -5.07 -16.10
CA SER A 258 -18.01 -4.37 -16.04
C SER A 258 -18.35 -3.88 -14.62
N PHE A 259 -17.62 -4.36 -13.61
CA PHE A 259 -17.70 -3.97 -12.20
C PHE A 259 -16.61 -2.97 -11.79
N GLY A 260 -16.02 -2.25 -12.75
CA GLY A 260 -15.07 -1.18 -12.47
C GLY A 260 -15.64 -0.20 -11.44
N PHE A 261 -14.82 0.19 -10.46
CA PHE A 261 -15.27 1.02 -9.36
C PHE A 261 -15.80 2.37 -9.89
N SER A 262 -17.02 2.76 -9.51
CA SER A 262 -17.62 4.04 -9.91
C SER A 262 -18.40 4.66 -8.75
N TYR A 263 -18.47 5.99 -8.72
CA TYR A 263 -19.16 6.72 -7.66
C TYR A 263 -19.96 7.89 -8.23
N TYR A 264 -21.25 7.66 -8.51
CA TYR A 264 -22.10 8.72 -9.04
C TYR A 264 -22.34 9.82 -7.99
N VAL A 265 -22.07 11.07 -8.38
CA VAL A 265 -22.43 12.26 -7.63
C VAL A 265 -23.38 13.10 -8.47
N ASP A 266 -24.42 13.61 -7.82
CA ASP A 266 -25.36 14.55 -8.44
C ASP A 266 -24.61 15.71 -9.11
N PRO A 267 -24.93 16.08 -10.36
CA PRO A 267 -24.26 17.15 -11.08
C PRO A 267 -24.10 18.46 -10.30
N SER A 268 -25.08 18.82 -9.47
CA SER A 268 -25.05 20.04 -8.66
C SER A 268 -23.98 20.02 -7.56
N GLU A 269 -23.60 18.84 -7.08
CA GLU A 269 -22.62 18.66 -5.99
C GLU A 269 -21.21 18.31 -6.49
N ARG A 270 -21.04 17.94 -7.77
CA ARG A 270 -19.75 17.51 -8.35
C ARG A 270 -18.63 18.50 -8.10
N LYS A 271 -18.88 19.80 -8.27
CA LYS A 271 -17.85 20.83 -8.05
C LYS A 271 -17.32 20.82 -6.60
N LYS A 272 -18.21 20.63 -5.61
CA LYS A 272 -17.82 20.53 -4.20
C LYS A 272 -17.03 19.25 -3.93
N HIS A 273 -17.42 18.14 -4.56
CA HIS A 273 -16.72 16.86 -4.43
C HIS A 273 -15.31 16.89 -5.04
N VAL A 274 -15.14 17.48 -6.23
CA VAL A 274 -13.82 17.66 -6.86
C VAL A 274 -12.90 18.50 -5.97
N LEU A 275 -13.42 19.55 -5.34
CA LEU A 275 -12.64 20.37 -4.41
C LEU A 275 -12.27 19.63 -3.11
N ARG A 276 -13.17 18.78 -2.61
CA ARG A 276 -12.96 18.01 -1.38
C ARG A 276 -12.02 16.81 -1.58
N TYR A 277 -12.09 16.18 -2.74
CA TYR A 277 -11.32 14.99 -3.09
C TYR A 277 -10.59 15.20 -4.42
N PRO A 278 -9.62 16.14 -4.47
CA PRO A 278 -8.92 16.51 -5.69
C PRO A 278 -8.09 15.38 -6.30
N GLN A 279 -7.82 14.32 -5.53
CA GLN A 279 -7.14 13.11 -6.00
C GLN A 279 -8.02 12.23 -6.90
N HIS A 280 -9.35 12.36 -6.83
CA HIS A 280 -10.25 11.57 -7.66
C HIS A 280 -10.47 12.26 -9.00
N PRO A 281 -10.38 11.53 -10.12
CA PRO A 281 -10.56 12.11 -11.44
C PRO A 281 -12.03 12.52 -11.68
N PRO A 282 -12.29 13.49 -12.57
CA PRO A 282 -13.64 14.04 -12.78
C PRO A 282 -14.68 12.96 -13.14
N GLU A 283 -14.29 12.02 -13.99
CA GLU A 283 -15.11 10.87 -14.41
C GLU A 283 -15.61 9.98 -13.26
N TYR A 284 -14.91 9.98 -12.12
CA TYR A 284 -15.23 9.16 -10.96
C TYR A 284 -16.58 9.59 -10.43
N PHE A 285 -16.80 10.92 -10.33
CA PHE A 285 -18.03 11.57 -9.89
C PHE A 285 -19.15 11.53 -10.93
N GLU A 286 -18.84 11.19 -12.18
CA GLU A 286 -19.82 10.96 -13.24
C GLU A 286 -20.40 9.55 -13.21
N GLY A 287 -19.94 8.68 -12.30
CA GLY A 287 -20.34 7.28 -12.24
C GLY A 287 -19.78 6.43 -13.38
N LYS A 288 -18.81 6.94 -14.14
CA LYS A 288 -18.13 6.18 -15.19
C LYS A 288 -17.15 5.19 -14.55
N PRO A 289 -17.02 3.95 -15.06
CA PRO A 289 -16.06 2.98 -14.53
C PRO A 289 -14.64 3.54 -14.55
N SER A 290 -13.93 3.38 -13.44
CA SER A 290 -12.51 3.68 -13.30
C SER A 290 -11.66 2.78 -14.21
N THR A 291 -10.50 3.30 -14.62
CA THR A 291 -9.54 2.58 -15.48
C THR A 291 -8.12 2.90 -15.02
N ALA A 292 -7.09 2.30 -15.64
CA ALA A 292 -5.70 2.64 -15.36
C ALA A 292 -5.41 4.16 -15.47
N SER A 293 -6.08 4.88 -16.37
CA SER A 293 -5.92 6.34 -16.50
C SER A 293 -6.55 7.12 -15.32
N SER A 294 -7.45 6.50 -14.56
CA SER A 294 -7.96 7.07 -13.31
C SER A 294 -6.89 7.06 -12.22
N ASP A 295 -6.08 5.98 -12.13
CA ASP A 295 -4.94 5.93 -11.22
C ASP A 295 -3.83 6.92 -11.63
N VAL A 296 -3.62 7.14 -12.94
CA VAL A 296 -2.66 8.14 -13.46
C VAL A 296 -3.01 9.54 -12.96
N TYR A 297 -4.30 9.89 -12.98
CA TYR A 297 -4.78 11.16 -12.45
C TYR A 297 -4.47 11.30 -10.96
N SER A 298 -4.80 10.27 -10.17
CA SER A 298 -4.49 10.26 -8.74
C SER A 298 -2.99 10.35 -8.46
N PHE A 299 -2.15 9.73 -9.29
CA PHE A 299 -0.69 9.87 -9.21
C PHE A 299 -0.22 11.30 -9.52
N GLY A 300 -0.80 11.94 -10.54
CA GLY A 300 -0.57 13.36 -10.85
C GLY A 300 -0.93 14.27 -9.66
N ALA A 301 -2.03 13.98 -8.96
CA ALA A 301 -2.42 14.70 -7.76
C ALA A 301 -1.38 14.54 -6.63
N LEU A 302 -0.79 13.36 -6.45
CA LEU A 302 0.30 13.14 -5.50
C LEU A 302 1.57 13.92 -5.86
N LEU A 303 1.97 13.93 -7.13
CA LEU A 303 3.11 14.74 -7.60
C LEU A 303 2.89 16.22 -7.30
N LYS A 304 1.67 16.71 -7.55
CA LYS A 304 1.28 18.10 -7.27
C LYS A 304 1.28 18.41 -5.77
N ALA A 305 0.75 17.51 -4.94
CA ALA A 305 0.75 17.67 -3.49
C ALA A 305 2.17 17.72 -2.90
N ALA A 306 3.13 17.03 -3.53
CA ALA A 306 4.53 17.03 -3.15
C ALA A 306 5.37 18.19 -3.74
N ASP A 307 4.74 19.18 -4.41
CA ASP A 307 5.41 20.33 -5.05
C ASP A 307 6.46 19.93 -6.12
N MET A 308 6.39 18.69 -6.62
CA MET A 308 7.34 18.15 -7.61
C MET A 308 7.37 18.93 -8.94
N PRO A 309 6.23 19.43 -9.49
CA PRO A 309 6.25 20.27 -10.69
C PRO A 309 7.22 21.44 -10.60
N LYS A 310 7.20 22.15 -9.46
CA LYS A 310 8.04 23.32 -9.21
C LYS A 310 9.51 22.94 -9.04
N TRP A 311 9.79 21.81 -8.39
CA TRP A 311 11.17 21.40 -8.10
C TRP A 311 11.88 20.82 -9.32
N LEU A 312 11.14 20.15 -10.21
CA LEU A 312 11.70 19.41 -11.34
C LEU A 312 11.42 20.02 -12.71
N ASN A 313 10.60 21.08 -12.77
CA ASN A 313 10.10 21.67 -14.02
C ASN A 313 9.38 20.61 -14.88
N ILE A 314 8.46 19.87 -14.26
CA ILE A 314 7.65 18.81 -14.90
C ILE A 314 6.15 19.16 -14.95
N THR A 315 5.83 20.45 -14.99
CA THR A 315 4.44 20.95 -15.00
C THR A 315 3.62 20.29 -16.10
N ASP A 316 4.15 20.24 -17.34
CA ASP A 316 3.47 19.60 -18.48
C ASP A 316 3.12 18.13 -18.20
N LEU A 317 4.03 17.36 -17.59
CA LEU A 317 3.75 15.96 -17.24
C LEU A 317 2.63 15.84 -16.20
N VAL A 318 2.61 16.73 -15.21
CA VAL A 318 1.58 16.70 -14.17
C VAL A 318 0.23 17.17 -14.72
N ASP A 319 0.23 18.16 -15.61
CA ASP A 319 -0.98 18.60 -16.32
C ASP A 319 -1.51 17.51 -17.25
N ASP A 320 -0.64 16.80 -17.99
CA ASP A 320 -0.99 15.61 -18.78
C ASP A 320 -1.66 14.53 -17.89
N CYS A 321 -1.09 14.25 -16.71
CA CYS A 321 -1.68 13.28 -15.77
C CYS A 321 -3.06 13.74 -15.25
N LEU A 322 -3.21 15.04 -15.01
CA LEU A 322 -4.42 15.67 -14.48
C LEU A 322 -5.43 16.08 -15.57
N ALA A 323 -5.22 15.66 -16.83
CA ALA A 323 -6.11 15.98 -17.93
C ALA A 323 -7.56 15.51 -17.64
N VAL A 324 -8.53 16.34 -18.04
CA VAL A 324 -9.96 16.03 -17.84
C VAL A 324 -10.35 14.82 -18.65
N GLN A 325 -9.89 14.72 -19.90
CA GLN A 325 -10.15 13.56 -20.74
C GLN A 325 -9.17 12.44 -20.42
N ARG A 326 -9.73 11.26 -20.14
CA ARG A 326 -8.97 10.05 -19.82
C ARG A 326 -7.97 9.65 -20.90
N SER A 327 -8.31 9.88 -22.17
CA SER A 327 -7.50 9.53 -23.34
C SER A 327 -6.30 10.46 -23.56
N GLU A 328 -6.29 11.62 -22.92
CA GLU A 328 -5.18 12.58 -22.98
C GLU A 328 -4.10 12.25 -21.93
N ARG A 329 -4.45 11.44 -20.92
CA ARG A 329 -3.51 11.05 -19.87
C ARG A 329 -2.51 10.02 -20.40
N PRO A 330 -1.22 10.12 -20.01
CA PRO A 330 -0.23 9.12 -20.34
C PRO A 330 -0.51 7.80 -19.61
N THR A 331 0.11 6.73 -20.07
CA THR A 331 0.20 5.48 -19.31
C THR A 331 1.18 5.63 -18.14
N MET A 332 1.04 4.78 -17.11
CA MET A 332 2.01 4.80 -16.00
C MET A 332 3.43 4.41 -16.41
N ASP A 333 3.60 3.59 -17.46
CA ASP A 333 4.92 3.30 -18.04
C ASP A 333 5.56 4.55 -18.66
N GLU A 334 4.79 5.39 -19.34
CA GLU A 334 5.29 6.67 -19.88
C GLU A 334 5.63 7.68 -18.79
N VAL A 335 4.81 7.75 -17.74
CA VAL A 335 5.09 8.59 -16.56
C VAL A 335 6.38 8.14 -15.86
N GLU A 336 6.52 6.84 -15.61
CA GLU A 336 7.72 6.26 -15.01
C GLU A 336 8.98 6.60 -15.82
N LYS A 337 8.90 6.43 -17.14
CA LYS A 337 10.01 6.72 -18.06
C LYS A 337 10.40 8.20 -18.03
N LYS A 338 9.42 9.12 -18.06
CA LYS A 338 9.67 10.56 -17.97
C LYS A 338 10.33 10.92 -16.63
N LEU A 339 9.82 10.41 -15.50
CA LEU A 339 10.41 10.67 -14.17
C LEU A 339 11.84 10.12 -14.04
N ARG A 340 12.12 8.93 -14.60
CA ARG A 340 13.49 8.40 -14.66
C ARG A 340 14.43 9.26 -15.49
N GLN A 341 13.94 9.82 -16.59
CA GLN A 341 14.73 10.72 -17.42
C GLN A 341 15.08 11.98 -16.63
N CYS A 342 14.12 12.57 -15.90
CA CYS A 342 14.38 13.67 -14.97
C CYS A 342 15.46 13.29 -13.94
N LEU A 343 15.37 12.09 -13.35
CA LEU A 343 16.34 11.66 -12.34
C LEU A 343 17.77 11.57 -12.89
N LYS A 344 17.93 11.18 -14.16
CA LYS A 344 19.23 11.11 -14.84
C LYS A 344 19.79 12.49 -15.16
N THR A 345 18.95 13.46 -15.49
CA THR A 345 19.38 14.81 -15.92
C THR A 345 19.54 15.80 -14.77
N LEU A 346 18.86 15.58 -13.64
CA LEU A 346 18.82 16.49 -12.49
C LEU A 346 20.21 16.89 -11.95
N PRO A 347 21.19 15.97 -11.78
CA PRO A 347 22.53 16.35 -11.32
C PRO A 347 23.28 17.27 -12.28
N MET A 348 22.96 17.25 -13.58
CA MET A 348 23.57 18.13 -14.58
C MET A 348 22.99 19.55 -14.55
N LEU A 349 21.70 19.68 -14.22
CA LEU A 349 21.01 20.98 -14.13
C LEU A 349 21.52 21.83 -12.96
N PHE A 350 21.89 21.20 -11.85
CA PHE A 350 22.41 21.91 -10.67
C PHE A 350 23.91 22.19 -10.68
N LYS A 351 24.67 21.62 -11.63
CA LYS A 351 26.08 22.03 -11.86
C LYS A 351 26.19 23.30 -12.73
N ARG A 352 25.09 23.75 -13.34
CA ARG A 352 25.01 24.90 -14.25
C ARG A 352 24.36 26.14 -13.62
N ARG A 353 23.88 26.03 -12.39
CA ARG A 353 23.48 27.13 -11.52
C ARG A 353 24.57 27.32 -10.48
#